data_AF-A0A7G9Y327-F1
#
_entry.id   AF-A0A7G9Y327-F1
#
_cell.length_a   1.000
_cell.length_b   1.000
_cell.length_c   1.000
_cell.angle_alpha   90.00
_cell.angle_beta   90.00
_cell.angle_gamma   90.00
#
_symmetry.space_group_name_H-M   'P 1'
#
loop_
_entity.id
_entity.type
_entity.pdbx_description
1 polymer ?
#
loop_
_entity_poly.entity_id
_entity_poly.type
_entity_poly.pdbx_seq_one_letter_code
_entity_poly.pdbx_strand_id
1 'polypeptide(L)'
;MNKVQETLSEMAKDLHEVGAIDKITLRKFDIKSLSPVPDYTANQISLIRHKLGFSQAVFAAYLNVSDRAVKKWEQGESKPRGATLKLLSIVDRKGIEVIA
;
A
#
# COMPACT_ATOMS: atom_id res chain seq x y z
N MET A 1 16.15 8.08 10.40
CA MET A 1 15.22 9.10 9.87
C MET A 1 15.94 9.91 8.79
N ASN A 2 15.25 10.28 7.71
CA ASN A 2 15.87 10.96 6.55
C ASN A 2 16.02 12.46 6.84
N LYS A 3 17.23 13.02 6.69
CA LYS A 3 17.56 14.44 6.93
C LYS A 3 16.61 15.43 6.21
N VAL A 4 16.09 15.02 5.06
CA VAL A 4 15.09 15.77 4.27
C VAL A 4 13.77 15.96 5.01
N GLN A 5 13.35 14.99 5.83
CA GLN A 5 12.08 15.06 6.56
C GLN A 5 12.16 16.02 7.75
N GLU A 6 13.31 16.09 8.43
CA GLU A 6 13.55 17.04 9.52
C GLU A 6 13.55 18.47 9.01
N THR A 7 14.31 18.76 7.96
CA THR A 7 14.36 20.10 7.36
C THR A 7 12.99 20.57 6.88
N LEU A 8 12.18 19.67 6.32
CA LEU A 8 10.83 19.99 5.85
C LEU A 8 9.87 20.26 7.01
N SER A 9 10.05 19.57 8.13
CA SER A 9 9.25 19.77 9.34
C SER A 9 9.59 21.08 10.07
N GLU A 10 10.85 21.52 10.05
CA GLU A 10 11.26 22.79 10.64
C GLU A 10 10.70 23.97 9.83
N MET A 11 10.89 23.98 8.51
CA MET A 11 10.34 25.02 7.63
C MET A 11 8.82 25.16 7.75
N ALA A 12 8.09 24.04 7.91
CA ALA A 12 6.65 24.07 8.08
C ALA A 12 6.21 24.72 9.41
N LYS A 13 7.02 24.63 10.47
CA LYS A 13 6.75 25.32 11.74
C LYS A 13 6.93 26.82 11.58
N ASP A 14 8.06 27.23 11.01
CA ASP A 14 8.39 28.65 10.80
C ASP A 14 7.33 29.36 9.94
N LEU A 15 6.88 28.70 8.86
CA LEU A 15 5.83 29.24 7.99
C LEU A 15 4.46 29.32 8.68
N HIS A 16 4.18 28.45 9.65
CA HIS A 16 2.95 28.50 10.42
C HIS A 16 2.97 29.65 11.43
N GLU A 17 4.09 29.86 12.11
CA GLU A 17 4.26 30.95 13.09
C GLU A 17 4.01 32.33 12.49
N VAL A 18 4.42 32.53 11.22
CA VAL A 18 4.21 33.80 10.50
C VAL A 18 2.84 33.88 9.80
N GLY A 19 1.98 32.87 9.96
CA GLY A 19 0.63 32.83 9.37
C GLY A 19 0.61 32.64 7.85
N ALA A 20 1.76 32.38 7.22
CA ALA A 20 1.86 32.09 5.78
C ALA A 20 1.17 30.76 5.42
N ILE A 21 1.12 29.82 6.37
CA ILE A 21 0.32 28.60 6.29
C ILE A 21 -0.50 28.40 7.58
N ASP A 22 -1.75 27.94 7.43
CA ASP A 22 -2.61 27.58 8.56
C ASP A 22 -2.21 26.19 9.13
N LYS A 23 -2.56 25.90 10.39
CA LYS A 23 -2.26 24.65 11.17
C LYS A 23 -2.76 23.35 10.51
N ILE A 24 -3.43 23.53 9.38
CA ILE A 24 -4.00 22.59 8.45
C ILE A 24 -2.97 21.58 7.90
N THR A 25 -1.66 21.84 7.96
CA THR A 25 -0.62 20.91 7.48
C THR A 25 -0.46 19.62 8.30
N LEU A 26 -1.20 19.44 9.40
CA LEU A 26 -1.32 18.15 10.11
C LEU A 26 -2.64 17.41 9.83
N ARG A 27 -3.63 18.03 9.17
CA ARG A 27 -4.97 17.44 8.93
C ARG A 27 -5.48 17.50 7.48
N LYS A 28 -4.99 18.39 6.61
CA LYS A 28 -5.19 18.28 5.16
C LYS A 28 -4.11 17.39 4.58
N PHE A 29 -4.22 16.12 4.90
CA PHE A 29 -3.68 15.09 4.02
C PHE A 29 -4.48 15.20 2.72
N ASP A 30 -3.95 15.88 1.71
CA ASP A 30 -4.59 15.90 0.39
C ASP A 30 -4.59 14.46 -0.12
N ILE A 31 -5.76 13.82 -0.14
CA ILE A 31 -5.90 12.44 -0.62
C ILE A 31 -5.36 12.32 -2.06
N LYS A 32 -5.35 13.43 -2.83
CA LYS A 32 -4.77 13.47 -4.18
C LYS A 32 -3.24 13.41 -4.20
N SER A 33 -2.57 13.71 -3.08
CA SER A 33 -1.12 13.56 -2.97
C SER A 33 -0.68 12.12 -2.66
N LEU A 34 -1.62 11.21 -2.40
CA LEU A 34 -1.31 9.78 -2.29
C LEU A 34 -0.93 9.23 -3.66
N SER A 35 0.21 8.53 -3.73
CA SER A 35 0.50 7.72 -4.90
C SER A 35 -0.62 6.69 -5.11
N PRO A 36 -1.15 6.56 -6.33
CA PRO A 36 -2.17 5.57 -6.63
C PRO A 36 -1.63 4.17 -6.35
N VAL A 37 -2.52 3.28 -5.90
CA VAL A 37 -2.18 1.87 -5.78
C VAL A 37 -2.21 1.28 -7.18
N PRO A 38 -1.15 0.58 -7.63
CA PRO A 38 -1.14 -0.02 -8.95
C PRO A 38 -2.22 -1.10 -9.05
N ASP A 39 -2.83 -1.20 -10.24
CA ASP A 39 -3.68 -2.33 -10.58
C ASP A 39 -2.81 -3.55 -10.89
N TYR A 40 -3.35 -4.74 -10.58
CA TYR A 40 -2.68 -6.01 -10.85
C TYR A 40 -3.51 -6.86 -11.82
N THR A 41 -2.83 -7.42 -12.82
CA THR A 41 -3.36 -8.48 -13.68
C THR A 41 -3.33 -9.82 -12.95
N ALA A 42 -4.18 -10.76 -13.38
CA ALA A 42 -4.23 -12.11 -12.86
C ALA A 42 -2.84 -12.79 -12.81
N ASN A 43 -2.07 -12.65 -13.89
CA ASN A 43 -0.71 -13.19 -14.01
C ASN A 43 0.27 -12.55 -13.02
N GLN A 44 0.16 -11.23 -12.77
CA GLN A 44 1.03 -10.56 -11.79
C GLN A 44 0.74 -11.04 -10.36
N ILE A 45 -0.53 -11.23 -10.01
CA ILE A 45 -0.93 -11.75 -8.69
C ILE A 45 -0.35 -13.15 -8.47
N SER A 46 -0.51 -14.03 -9.47
CA SER A 46 0.06 -15.37 -9.45
C SER A 46 1.58 -15.33 -9.31
N LEU A 47 2.26 -14.45 -10.06
CA LEU A 47 3.71 -14.30 -10.00
C LEU A 47 4.20 -13.84 -8.62
N ILE A 48 3.51 -12.89 -7.97
CA ILE A 48 3.84 -12.45 -6.60
C ILE A 48 3.78 -13.64 -5.64
N ARG A 49 2.68 -14.41 -5.67
CA ARG A 49 2.53 -15.60 -4.81
C ARG A 49 3.61 -16.64 -5.09
N HIS A 50 3.91 -16.91 -6.37
CA HIS A 50 4.92 -17.90 -6.75
C HIS A 50 6.34 -17.49 -6.34
N LYS A 51 6.68 -16.20 -6.40
CA LYS A 51 7.97 -15.68 -5.90
C LYS A 51 8.17 -15.92 -4.39
N LEU A 52 7.08 -15.99 -3.64
CA LEU A 52 7.09 -16.31 -2.21
C LEU A 52 7.14 -17.82 -1.93
N GLY A 53 6.96 -18.67 -2.95
CA GLY A 53 6.87 -20.13 -2.77
C GLY A 53 5.58 -20.60 -2.10
N PHE A 54 4.53 -19.76 -2.09
CA PHE A 54 3.32 -20.04 -1.32
C PHE A 54 2.21 -20.72 -2.14
N SER A 55 1.44 -21.58 -1.46
CA SER A 55 0.16 -22.05 -1.99
C SER A 55 -0.88 -20.92 -1.97
N GLN A 56 -1.97 -21.06 -2.74
CA GLN A 56 -3.06 -20.08 -2.73
C GLN A 56 -3.66 -19.89 -1.34
N ALA A 57 -3.81 -20.98 -0.57
CA ALA A 57 -4.36 -20.93 0.78
C ALA A 57 -3.44 -20.21 1.78
N VAL A 58 -2.12 -20.48 1.74
CA VAL A 58 -1.14 -19.79 2.60
C VAL A 58 -1.10 -18.30 2.27
N PHE A 59 -1.05 -17.95 0.98
CA PHE A 59 -1.06 -16.56 0.55
C PHE A 59 -2.36 -15.83 0.96
N ALA A 60 -3.50 -16.50 0.85
CA ALA A 60 -4.78 -15.98 1.29
C ALA A 60 -4.82 -15.72 2.81
N ALA A 61 -4.26 -16.62 3.61
CA ALA A 61 -4.18 -16.49 5.06
C ALA A 61 -3.38 -15.24 5.47
N TYR A 62 -2.21 -15.01 4.86
CA TYR A 62 -1.43 -13.79 5.12
C TYR A 62 -2.18 -12.51 4.72
N LEU A 63 -2.91 -12.54 3.59
CA LEU A 63 -3.69 -11.39 3.14
C LEU A 63 -5.04 -11.24 3.86
N ASN A 64 -5.36 -12.12 4.81
CA ASN A 64 -6.63 -12.19 5.54
C ASN A 64 -7.86 -12.22 4.61
N VAL A 65 -7.82 -13.11 3.61
CA VAL A 65 -8.90 -13.34 2.65
C VAL A 65 -9.14 -14.84 2.45
N SER A 66 -10.21 -15.22 1.74
CA SER A 66 -10.40 -16.62 1.35
C SER A 66 -9.46 -17.05 0.22
N ASP A 67 -9.07 -18.31 0.24
CA ASP A 67 -8.37 -18.99 -0.85
C ASP A 67 -9.12 -18.87 -2.19
N ARG A 68 -10.46 -18.94 -2.14
CA ARG A 68 -11.35 -18.72 -3.28
C ARG A 68 -11.19 -17.32 -3.88
N ALA A 69 -10.97 -16.29 -3.07
CA ALA A 69 -10.73 -14.93 -3.57
C ALA A 69 -9.41 -14.86 -4.35
N VAL A 70 -8.33 -15.39 -3.78
CA VAL A 70 -7.02 -15.48 -4.46
C VAL A 70 -7.15 -16.23 -5.79
N LYS A 71 -7.81 -17.39 -5.79
CA LYS A 71 -8.04 -18.17 -7.01
C LYS A 71 -8.77 -17.36 -8.08
N LYS A 72 -9.86 -16.67 -7.71
CA LYS A 72 -10.62 -15.83 -8.66
C LYS A 72 -9.80 -14.66 -9.19
N TRP A 73 -8.91 -14.07 -8.38
CA TRP A 73 -8.03 -13.01 -8.85
C TRP A 73 -7.00 -13.53 -9.84
N GLU A 74 -6.39 -14.68 -9.56
CA GLU A 74 -5.41 -15.34 -10.43
C GLU A 74 -6.03 -15.90 -11.72
N GLN A 75 -7.35 -16.08 -11.77
CA GLN A 75 -8.11 -16.44 -12.97
C GLN A 75 -8.67 -15.21 -13.72
N GLY A 76 -8.59 -14.02 -13.14
CA GLY A 76 -9.16 -12.80 -13.71
C GLY A 76 -10.68 -12.68 -13.60
N GLU A 77 -11.35 -13.57 -12.87
CA GLU A 77 -12.81 -13.54 -12.61
C GLU A 77 -13.22 -12.39 -11.68
N SER A 78 -12.29 -11.95 -10.83
CA SER A 78 -12.46 -10.77 -9.98
C SER A 78 -11.12 -10.10 -9.71
N LYS A 79 -11.10 -8.99 -8.97
CA LYS A 79 -9.86 -8.27 -8.63
C LYS A 79 -9.85 -7.88 -7.15
N PRO A 80 -8.67 -7.81 -6.51
CA PRO A 80 -8.56 -7.20 -5.19
C PRO A 80 -8.95 -5.72 -5.27
N ARG A 81 -9.56 -5.20 -4.21
CA ARG A 81 -10.04 -3.81 -4.12
C ARG A 81 -9.75 -3.24 -2.73
N GLY A 82 -9.79 -1.92 -2.62
CA GLY A 82 -9.65 -1.22 -1.34
C GLY A 82 -8.41 -1.64 -0.56
N ALA A 83 -8.61 -2.04 0.69
CA ALA A 83 -7.52 -2.46 1.60
C ALA A 83 -6.71 -3.64 1.05
N THR A 84 -7.35 -4.62 0.43
CA THR A 84 -6.67 -5.81 -0.09
C THR A 84 -5.77 -5.49 -1.29
N LEU A 85 -6.19 -4.57 -2.16
CA LEU A 85 -5.34 -4.08 -3.25
C LEU A 85 -4.12 -3.33 -2.69
N LYS A 86 -4.33 -2.53 -1.63
CA LYS A 86 -3.23 -1.85 -0.93
C LYS A 86 -2.26 -2.85 -0.29
N LEU A 87 -2.76 -3.86 0.41
CA LEU A 87 -1.94 -4.91 1.03
C LEU A 87 -1.12 -5.67 0.00
N LEU A 88 -1.75 -6.10 -1.11
CA LEU A 88 -1.06 -6.75 -2.21
C LEU A 88 0.09 -5.86 -2.75
N SER A 89 -0.15 -4.55 -2.92
CA SER A 89 0.89 -3.63 -3.39
C SER A 89 2.06 -3.47 -2.42
N ILE A 90 1.79 -3.61 -1.11
CA ILE A 90 2.81 -3.54 -0.08
C ILE A 90 3.66 -4.82 -0.13
N VAL A 91 3.01 -5.99 -0.23
CA VAL A 91 3.69 -7.29 -0.33
C VAL A 91 4.57 -7.37 -1.58
N ASP A 92 4.06 -6.93 -2.73
CA ASP A 92 4.82 -6.91 -3.99
C ASP A 92 6.10 -6.07 -3.89
N ARG A 93 6.01 -4.92 -3.21
CA ARG A 93 7.13 -3.98 -3.08
C ARG A 93 8.10 -4.30 -1.95
N LYS A 94 7.61 -4.90 -0.85
CA LYS A 94 8.37 -5.00 0.41
C LYS A 94 8.54 -6.43 0.92
N GLY A 95 7.91 -7.41 0.28
CA GLY A 95 7.89 -8.80 0.74
C GLY A 95 6.75 -9.08 1.73
N ILE A 96 6.52 -10.37 2.01
CA ILE A 96 5.42 -10.82 2.87
C ILE A 96 5.65 -10.53 4.37
N GLU A 97 6.90 -10.44 4.80
CA GLU A 97 7.30 -10.23 6.21
C GLU A 97 6.71 -8.96 6.85
N VAL A 98 6.29 -7.99 6.04
CA VAL A 98 5.65 -6.76 6.52
C VAL A 98 4.23 -6.96 7.05
N ILE A 99 3.63 -8.13 6.79
CA ILE A 99 2.28 -8.51 7.23
C ILE A 99 2.24 -9.91 7.86
N ALA A 100 3.40 -10.49 8.16
CA ALA A 100 3.53 -11.82 8.77
C ALA A 100 3.35 -11.79 10.29
#